data_AF-A0A358NC58-F1
#
_entry.id   AF-A0A358NC58-F1
#
_cell.length_a   1.000
_cell.length_b   1.000
_cell.length_c   1.000
_cell.angle_alpha   90.00
_cell.angle_beta   90.00
_cell.angle_gamma   90.00
#
_symmetry.space_group_name_H-M   'P 1'
#
loop_
_entity.id
_entity.type
_entity.pdbx_description
1 polymer ?
#
loop_
_entity_poly.entity_id
_entity_poly.type
_entity_poly.pdbx_seq_one_letter_code
_entity_poly.pdbx_strand_id
1 'polypeptide(L)'
;MKQLIDVSNRSVLLESVEMADSFWTRFWGLQFRPPLPKARGIFLTPCSSLHTCFMRFPIDVVMLDANLVVLEHRRNIQPWRLVFCPKTTSSVIETSVDALPEMTGKSVGWQ
;
A
#
# COMPACT_ATOMS: atom_id res chain seq x y z
N MET A 1 -2.20 14.64 -0.18
CA MET A 1 -2.18 13.50 0.77
C MET A 1 -3.59 13.33 1.30
N LYS A 2 -4.03 12.11 1.57
CA LYS A 2 -5.39 11.78 2.06
C LYS A 2 -5.31 10.88 3.30
N GLN A 3 -6.36 10.84 4.11
CA GLN A 3 -6.47 9.85 5.19
C GLN A 3 -7.03 8.54 4.65
N LEU A 4 -6.46 7.42 5.10
CA LEU A 4 -7.03 6.10 4.86
C LEU A 4 -7.92 5.75 6.03
N ILE A 5 -9.16 5.36 5.76
CA ILE A 5 -10.12 4.95 6.78
C ILE A 5 -10.66 3.54 6.51
N ASP A 6 -11.03 2.83 7.57
CA ASP A 6 -11.84 1.62 7.48
C ASP A 6 -13.32 2.03 7.34
N VAL A 7 -13.97 1.60 6.27
CA VAL A 7 -15.35 2.01 5.96
C VAL A 7 -16.35 1.45 6.96
N SER A 8 -16.07 0.30 7.57
CA SER A 8 -17.00 -0.40 8.47
C SER A 8 -17.21 0.34 9.80
N ASN A 9 -16.15 0.93 10.34
CA ASN A 9 -16.13 1.54 11.66
C ASN A 9 -15.66 3.01 11.65
N ARG A 10 -15.31 3.55 10.47
CA ARG A 10 -14.75 4.91 10.27
C ARG A 10 -13.49 5.21 11.09
N SER A 11 -12.73 4.19 11.48
CA SER A 11 -11.43 4.41 12.12
C SER A 11 -10.40 4.87 11.09
N VAL A 12 -9.50 5.75 11.53
CA VAL A 12 -8.35 6.18 10.73
C VAL A 12 -7.29 5.08 10.80
N LEU A 13 -6.94 4.56 9.63
CA LEU A 13 -5.90 3.54 9.43
C LEU A 13 -4.53 4.18 9.18
N LEU A 14 -4.49 5.22 8.35
CA LEU A 14 -3.29 6.02 8.09
C LEU A 14 -3.68 7.50 8.05
N GLU A 15 -2.90 8.34 8.71
CA GLU A 15 -3.13 9.79 8.78
C GLU A 15 -2.76 10.50 7.47
N SER A 16 -1.82 9.94 6.71
CA SER A 16 -1.35 10.57 5.49
C SER A 16 -0.88 9.55 4.47
N VAL A 17 -1.64 9.42 3.39
CA VAL A 17 -1.32 8.60 2.22
C VAL A 17 -0.94 9.50 1.04
N GLU A 18 0.24 9.27 0.49
CA GLU A 18 0.70 9.89 -0.76
C GLU A 18 0.05 9.17 -1.94
N MET A 19 -0.54 9.92 -2.87
CA MET A 19 -1.17 9.35 -4.08
C MET A 19 -0.11 9.30 -5.18
N ALA A 20 0.24 8.10 -5.62
CA ALA A 20 1.19 7.86 -6.70
C ALA A 20 0.44 7.35 -7.94
N ASP A 21 -0.03 8.28 -8.76
CA ASP A 21 -0.85 8.05 -9.96
C ASP A 21 -0.13 8.36 -11.29
N SER A 22 0.95 9.14 -11.26
CA SER A 22 1.77 9.41 -12.45
C SER A 22 2.78 8.29 -12.74
N PHE A 23 3.20 8.13 -14.00
CA PHE A 23 4.19 7.12 -14.39
C PHE A 23 5.49 7.20 -13.57
N TRP A 24 5.99 8.42 -13.33
CA TRP A 24 7.22 8.65 -12.57
C TRP A 24 7.04 8.38 -11.08
N THR A 25 5.94 8.83 -10.47
CA THR A 25 5.66 8.55 -9.05
C THR A 25 5.43 7.05 -8.82
N ARG A 26 4.85 6.35 -9.80
CA ARG A 26 4.68 4.89 -9.78
C ARG A 26 6.00 4.14 -9.91
N PHE A 27 6.88 4.60 -10.79
CA PHE A 27 8.19 3.96 -11.01
C PHE A 27 9.10 4.11 -9.80
N TRP A 28 9.11 5.26 -9.13
CA TRP A 28 9.98 5.48 -7.98
C TRP A 28 9.41 4.95 -6.67
N GLY A 29 8.09 5.00 -6.42
CA GLY A 29 7.49 4.47 -5.19
C GLY A 29 8.29 4.81 -3.91
N LEU A 30 8.60 3.79 -3.10
CA LEU A 30 9.52 3.88 -1.94
C LEU A 30 11.01 3.69 -2.28
N GLN A 31 11.38 3.52 -3.53
CA GLN A 31 12.77 3.32 -3.93
C GLN A 31 13.59 4.57 -3.59
N PHE A 32 14.78 4.35 -3.01
CA PHE A 32 15.68 5.40 -2.55
C PHE A 32 15.14 6.32 -1.44
N ARG A 33 13.94 6.05 -0.91
CA ARG A 33 13.38 6.78 0.24
C ARG A 33 13.80 6.12 1.56
N PRO A 34 13.80 6.84 2.70
CA PRO A 34 13.86 6.24 4.02
C PRO A 34 12.55 5.51 4.38
N PRO A 35 12.54 4.67 5.42
CA PRO A 35 11.32 4.04 5.93
C PRO A 35 10.25 5.07 6.27
N LEU A 36 9.00 4.78 5.90
CA LEU A 36 7.87 5.64 6.26
C LEU A 36 7.49 5.50 7.74
N PRO A 37 7.06 6.58 8.40
CA PRO A 37 6.39 6.50 9.70
C PRO A 37 5.16 5.59 9.63
N LYS A 38 4.82 4.90 10.73
CA LYS A 38 3.70 3.95 10.79
C LYS A 38 2.33 4.56 10.42
N ALA A 39 2.15 5.87 10.65
CA ALA A 39 0.92 6.58 10.31
C ALA A 39 0.84 7.03 8.83
N ARG A 40 1.81 6.64 7.98
CA ARG A 40 1.89 7.06 6.58
C ARG A 40 1.96 5.88 5.63
N GLY A 41 1.53 6.11 4.39
CA GLY A 41 1.64 5.13 3.31
C GLY A 41 1.71 5.78 1.94
N ILE A 42 1.92 4.97 0.91
CA ILE A 42 1.82 5.37 -0.50
C ILE A 42 0.74 4.53 -1.16
N PHE A 43 -0.22 5.16 -1.81
CA PHE A 43 -1.21 4.50 -2.65
C PHE A 43 -0.76 4.55 -4.10
N LEU A 44 -0.44 3.38 -4.65
CA LEU A 44 0.01 3.21 -6.02
C LEU A 44 -1.18 2.77 -6.89
N THR A 45 -1.54 3.57 -7.88
CA THR A 45 -2.60 3.23 -8.84
C THR A 45 -2.26 3.72 -10.25
N PRO A 46 -2.55 2.95 -11.31
CA PRO A 46 -2.91 1.53 -11.29
C PRO A 46 -1.72 0.65 -10.93
N CYS A 47 -1.96 -0.47 -10.25
CA CYS A 47 -0.94 -1.46 -9.90
C CYS A 47 -1.50 -2.88 -9.90
N SER A 48 -0.88 -3.77 -10.69
CA SER A 48 -1.20 -5.20 -10.73
C SER A 48 -0.03 -6.11 -10.30
N SER A 49 1.15 -5.51 -10.12
CA SER A 49 2.34 -6.16 -9.59
C SER A 49 3.30 -5.08 -9.11
N LEU A 50 4.15 -5.43 -8.14
CA LEU A 50 5.14 -4.52 -7.60
C LEU A 50 6.46 -5.24 -7.36
N HIS A 51 7.52 -4.46 -7.22
CA HIS A 51 8.84 -4.94 -6.88
C HIS A 51 9.43 -4.12 -5.75
N THR A 52 10.23 -4.75 -4.91
CA THR A 52 10.98 -4.08 -3.83
C THR A 52 12.47 -3.93 -4.18
N CYS A 53 12.83 -4.00 -5.46
CA CYS A 53 14.17 -3.66 -5.94
C CYS A 53 14.54 -2.23 -5.51
N PHE A 54 15.81 -2.00 -5.16
CA PHE A 54 16.32 -0.71 -4.69
C PHE A 54 15.75 -0.19 -3.35
N MET A 55 14.93 -0.98 -2.66
CA MET A 55 14.53 -0.70 -1.29
C MET A 55 15.62 -1.13 -0.31
N ARG A 56 15.68 -0.48 0.86
CA ARG A 56 16.66 -0.76 1.93
C ARG A 56 16.02 -1.33 3.20
N PHE A 57 14.70 -1.47 3.22
CA PHE A 57 13.91 -1.90 4.37
C PHE A 57 12.69 -2.70 3.90
N PRO A 58 12.16 -3.61 4.73
CA PRO A 58 10.94 -4.35 4.42
C PRO A 58 9.70 -3.47 4.53
N ILE A 59 8.64 -3.86 3.83
CA ILE A 59 7.34 -3.17 3.83
C ILE A 59 6.18 -4.14 3.94
N ASP A 60 5.03 -3.60 4.37
CA ASP A 60 3.75 -4.27 4.23
C ASP A 60 3.01 -3.67 3.03
N VAL A 61 2.32 -4.54 2.29
CA VAL A 61 1.53 -4.16 1.12
C VAL A 61 0.10 -4.65 1.26
N VAL A 62 -0.84 -3.72 1.10
CA VAL A 62 -2.27 -3.99 1.01
C VAL A 62 -2.69 -3.91 -0.45
N MET A 63 -3.23 -5.00 -1.00
CA MET A 63 -3.65 -5.09 -2.40
C MET A 63 -5.15 -4.91 -2.50
N LEU A 64 -5.61 -3.99 -3.34
CA LEU A 64 -6.99 -3.54 -3.42
C LEU A 64 -7.60 -3.82 -4.78
N ASP A 65 -8.88 -4.20 -4.81
CA ASP A 65 -9.68 -4.26 -6.03
C ASP A 65 -10.14 -2.88 -6.51
N ALA A 66 -10.96 -2.81 -7.56
CA ALA A 66 -11.47 -1.53 -8.08
C ALA A 66 -12.47 -0.83 -7.14
N ASN A 67 -13.04 -1.55 -6.16
CA ASN A 67 -14.00 -1.06 -5.18
C ASN A 67 -13.35 -0.72 -3.83
N LEU A 68 -12.00 -0.70 -3.76
CA LEU A 68 -11.23 -0.49 -2.53
C LEU A 68 -11.48 -1.57 -1.46
N VAL A 69 -11.74 -2.80 -1.89
CA VAL A 69 -11.77 -3.98 -1.03
C VAL A 69 -10.38 -4.62 -1.02
N VAL A 70 -9.89 -4.94 0.17
CA VAL A 70 -8.58 -5.57 0.37
C VAL A 70 -8.66 -7.02 -0.04
N LEU A 71 -7.98 -7.35 -1.13
CA LEU A 71 -7.86 -8.70 -1.66
C LEU A 71 -6.83 -9.51 -0.87
N GLU A 72 -5.71 -8.89 -0.51
CA GLU A 72 -4.62 -9.54 0.20
C GLU A 72 -3.80 -8.52 0.97
N HIS A 73 -3.38 -8.87 2.19
CA HIS A 73 -2.43 -8.11 2.98
C HIS A 73 -1.12 -8.89 3.14
N ARG A 74 -0.09 -8.51 2.38
CA ARG A 74 1.22 -9.15 2.46
C ARG A 74 2.13 -8.40 3.40
N ARG A 75 2.56 -9.08 4.46
CA ARG A 75 3.40 -8.53 5.51
C ARG A 75 4.88 -8.83 5.28
N ASN A 76 5.73 -7.92 5.76
CA ASN A 76 7.18 -8.06 5.87
C ASN A 76 7.87 -8.48 4.56
N ILE A 77 7.45 -7.89 3.44
CA ILE A 77 8.05 -8.11 2.13
C ILE A 77 9.47 -7.54 2.15
N GLN A 78 10.46 -8.42 2.02
CA GLN A 78 11.87 -8.03 2.03
C GLN A 78 12.26 -7.25 0.76
N PRO A 79 13.30 -6.40 0.84
CA PRO A 79 13.93 -5.83 -0.35
C PRO A 79 14.33 -6.87 -1.40
N TRP A 80 14.42 -6.44 -2.66
CA TRP A 80 14.83 -7.28 -3.79
C TRP A 80 13.92 -8.50 -4.01
N ARG A 81 12.61 -8.26 -4.03
CA ARG A 81 11.58 -9.25 -4.33
C ARG A 81 10.66 -8.75 -5.43
N LEU A 82 10.15 -9.71 -6.20
CA LEU A 82 9.03 -9.51 -7.12
C LEU A 82 7.77 -10.05 -6.44
N VAL A 83 6.72 -9.24 -6.43
CA VAL A 83 5.46 -9.55 -5.75
C VAL A 83 4.34 -9.50 -6.79
N PHE A 84 3.78 -10.67 -7.06
CA PHE A 84 2.61 -10.81 -7.92
C PHE A 84 1.34 -10.61 -7.09
N CYS A 85 0.51 -9.65 -7.49
CA CYS A 85 -0.76 -9.40 -6.85
C CYS A 85 -1.86 -10.32 -7.41
N PRO A 86 -2.96 -10.53 -6.68
CA PRO A 86 -4.15 -11.19 -7.21
C PRO A 86 -4.64 -10.54 -8.52
N LYS A 87 -5.23 -11.34 -9.42
CA LYS A 87 -5.62 -10.90 -10.78
C LYS A 87 -6.53 -9.67 -10.82
N THR A 88 -7.37 -9.48 -9.80
CA THR A 88 -8.34 -8.37 -9.70
C THR A 88 -7.78 -7.14 -9.01
N THR A 89 -6.49 -7.13 -8.66
CA THR A 89 -5.84 -5.97 -8.03
C THR A 89 -5.82 -4.79 -8.99
N SER A 90 -6.40 -3.67 -8.55
CA SER A 90 -6.41 -2.40 -9.27
C SER A 90 -5.31 -1.46 -8.76
N SER A 91 -5.01 -1.56 -7.46
CA SER A 91 -4.16 -0.62 -6.74
C SER A 91 -3.55 -1.27 -5.50
N VAL A 92 -2.51 -0.67 -4.96
CA VAL A 92 -1.83 -1.16 -3.74
C VAL A 92 -1.51 -0.01 -2.79
N ILE A 93 -1.45 -0.30 -1.50
CA ILE A 93 -0.93 0.61 -0.47
C ILE A 93 0.35 0.01 0.10
N GLU A 94 1.45 0.75 0.00
CA GLU A 94 2.74 0.44 0.62
C GLU A 94 2.87 1.16 1.96
N THR A 95 3.26 0.43 3.01
CA THR A 95 3.43 0.95 4.36
C THR A 95 4.69 0.40 5.03
N SER A 96 5.11 0.96 6.16
CA SER A 96 6.09 0.30 7.00
C SER A 96 5.53 -0.99 7.62
N VAL A 97 6.42 -1.91 7.97
CA VAL A 97 6.01 -3.19 8.59
C VAL A 97 5.22 -2.93 9.87
N ASP A 98 4.10 -3.65 10.02
CA ASP A 98 3.17 -3.55 11.14
C ASP A 98 2.63 -2.12 11.34
N ALA A 99 2.43 -1.37 10.25
CA ALA A 99 1.69 -0.11 10.25
C ALA A 99 0.18 -0.35 10.38
N LEU A 100 -0.33 -1.44 9.78
CA LEU A 100 -1.74 -1.79 9.74
C LEU A 100 -2.02 -3.14 10.42
N PRO A 101 -3.21 -3.32 11.02
CA PRO A 101 -3.67 -4.63 11.48
C PRO A 101 -3.95 -5.54 10.27
N GLU A 102 -4.47 -6.74 10.51
CA GLU A 102 -4.89 -7.59 9.39
C GLU A 102 -6.05 -6.93 8.62
N MET A 103 -5.86 -6.79 7.30
CA MET A 103 -6.76 -6.01 6.44
C MET A 103 -7.48 -6.86 5.40
N THR A 104 -7.07 -8.10 5.15
CA THR A 104 -7.67 -8.96 4.12
C THR A 104 -9.19 -9.06 4.29
N GLY A 105 -9.95 -8.78 3.23
CA GLY A 105 -11.40 -8.78 3.19
C GLY A 105 -12.09 -7.50 3.69
N LYS A 106 -11.35 -6.51 4.22
CA LYS A 106 -11.91 -5.23 4.67
C LYS A 106 -12.09 -4.24 3.51
N SER A 107 -13.03 -3.31 3.68
CA SER A 107 -13.22 -2.20 2.76
C SER A 107 -12.57 -0.93 3.32
N VAL A 108 -11.76 -0.27 2.51
CA VAL A 108 -11.10 0.99 2.88
C VAL A 108 -11.67 2.15 2.08
N GLY A 109 -11.50 3.36 2.62
CA GLY A 109 -11.99 4.59 2.02
C GLY A 109 -11.02 5.74 2.25
N TRP A 110 -11.35 6.88 1.64
CA TRP A 110 -10.58 8.11 1.76
C TRP A 110 -11.36 9.16 2.52
N GLN A 111 -10.65 9.89 3.38
CA GLN A 111 -11.15 11.08 4.06
C GLN A 111 -10.24 12.29 3.78
#